data_AF-A0A2D9ARQ0-F1
#
_entry.id   AF-A0A2D9ARQ0-F1
#
_cell.length_a   1.000
_cell.length_b   1.000
_cell.length_c   1.000
_cell.angle_alpha   90.00
_cell.angle_beta   90.00
_cell.angle_gamma   90.00
#
_symmetry.space_group_name_H-M   'P 1'
#
loop_
_entity.id
_entity.type
_entity.pdbx_description
1 polymer ?
#
loop_
_entity_poly.entity_id
_entity_poly.type
_entity_poly.pdbx_seq_one_letter_code
_entity_poly.pdbx_strand_id
1 'polypeptide(L)'
;MNISSIEAIALIDANNFYASCEQSINPHLRNKPLVILSNNDGCIIARSPEARALKIKMGSPYFKEKERLNKLEVAVLSSNYSLYADMSKRLMNLLKNYCEEIEIYSIDEAFVSISRPNDKNLYPWARKIRALIYQNLGITLTIGIAENKVRAKVANKLAKNIDYSAGIFDLARNEDENSYFKEISVDKIWGIGKQTSIWLKSKGIKNAQELIDMKENEIFKKLGIVGKRLQLELKGYKCLPIEKNNKSKREIQVSRSFSTPITKLEDLTQALAIYAVRASEKMRSQSLQTSAISVFARTSKYSSQNYQRSAHKKLINATDNTNVILKIVVALSKEIYNPEYKLSKAGVLMQDLTNCQYLQQSLITYKSQKDIKKSENLMRTIDSLNKKYNKKAITWAITKKTKEWTMNKNLLSRTSTTDISKIPTIVI
;
A
#
# COMPACT_ATOMS: atom_id res chain seq x y z
N MET A 1 -39.15 -15.33 15.39
CA MET A 1 -38.72 -13.93 15.19
C MET A 1 -37.21 -13.89 15.32
N ASN A 2 -36.49 -13.73 14.22
CA ASN A 2 -35.03 -13.62 14.25
C ASN A 2 -34.67 -12.33 15.00
N ILE A 3 -34.02 -12.48 16.17
CA ILE A 3 -33.31 -11.37 16.81
C ILE A 3 -32.35 -10.83 15.75
N SER A 4 -32.59 -9.62 15.24
CA SER A 4 -31.67 -8.98 14.31
C SER A 4 -30.32 -8.87 15.01
N SER A 5 -29.35 -9.68 14.60
CA SER A 5 -28.00 -9.57 15.12
C SER A 5 -27.50 -8.17 14.78
N ILE A 6 -27.14 -7.39 15.80
CA ILE A 6 -26.59 -6.05 15.61
C ILE A 6 -25.20 -6.23 15.01
N GLU A 7 -25.05 -5.88 13.73
CA GLU A 7 -23.76 -5.94 13.04
C GLU A 7 -22.81 -4.87 13.60
N ALA A 8 -21.57 -5.26 13.89
CA ALA A 8 -20.47 -4.37 14.22
C ALA A 8 -19.38 -4.43 13.15
N ILE A 9 -18.68 -3.32 13.00
CA ILE A 9 -17.49 -3.19 12.17
C ILE A 9 -16.28 -3.06 13.10
N ALA A 10 -15.29 -3.92 12.90
CA ALA A 10 -14.01 -3.82 13.58
C ALA A 10 -12.90 -3.47 12.57
N LEU A 11 -12.10 -2.46 12.90
CA LEU A 11 -10.82 -2.19 12.25
C LEU A 11 -9.72 -2.92 13.00
N ILE A 12 -9.10 -3.87 12.31
CA ILE A 12 -7.93 -4.60 12.77
C ILE A 12 -6.69 -3.96 12.15
N ASP A 13 -5.77 -3.50 13.00
CA ASP A 13 -4.56 -2.78 12.59
C ASP A 13 -3.32 -3.43 13.25
N ALA A 14 -2.36 -3.85 12.43
CA ALA A 14 -1.12 -4.44 12.88
C ALA A 14 -0.09 -3.38 13.28
N ASN A 15 0.25 -3.34 14.57
CA ASN A 15 1.08 -2.28 15.11
C ASN A 15 2.49 -2.32 14.53
N ASN A 16 2.97 -1.15 14.11
CA ASN A 16 4.34 -0.91 13.65
C ASN A 16 4.79 -1.95 12.60
N PHE A 17 3.86 -2.32 11.70
CA PHE A 17 3.87 -3.56 10.94
C PHE A 17 5.23 -3.98 10.36
N TYR A 18 5.93 -3.11 9.62
CA TYR A 18 7.21 -3.49 9.02
C TYR A 18 8.30 -3.76 10.06
N ALA A 19 8.37 -2.97 11.14
CA ALA A 19 9.33 -3.22 12.22
C ALA A 19 8.97 -4.53 12.94
N SER A 20 7.68 -4.75 13.22
CA SER A 20 7.18 -5.97 13.86
C SER A 20 7.44 -7.23 13.01
N CYS A 21 7.36 -7.12 11.68
CA CYS A 21 7.71 -8.23 10.77
C CYS A 21 9.19 -8.61 10.86
N GLU A 22 10.11 -7.64 10.99
CA GLU A 22 11.54 -7.94 11.15
C GLU A 22 11.84 -8.48 12.55
N GLN A 23 11.18 -7.96 13.59
CA GLN A 23 11.34 -8.42 14.98
C GLN A 23 10.73 -9.81 15.23
N SER A 24 9.70 -10.20 14.48
CA SER A 24 9.11 -11.53 14.61
C SER A 24 10.05 -12.62 14.12
N ILE A 25 10.76 -12.37 13.01
CA ILE A 25 11.71 -13.31 12.41
C ILE A 25 13.13 -13.23 12.98
N ASN A 26 13.52 -12.09 13.57
CA ASN A 26 14.83 -11.90 14.18
C ASN A 26 14.69 -11.53 15.67
N PRO A 27 14.80 -12.51 16.58
CA PRO A 27 14.67 -12.29 18.02
C PRO A 27 15.64 -11.25 18.59
N HIS A 28 16.84 -11.08 18.01
CA HIS A 28 17.83 -10.10 18.49
C HIS A 28 17.37 -8.64 18.34
N LEU A 29 16.33 -8.38 17.53
CA LEU A 29 15.74 -7.05 17.34
C LEU A 29 14.58 -6.76 18.31
N ARG A 30 14.11 -7.76 19.07
CA ARG A 30 13.03 -7.58 20.04
C ARG A 30 13.48 -6.66 21.16
N ASN A 31 12.60 -5.75 21.59
CA ASN A 31 12.86 -4.76 22.62
C ASN A 31 14.03 -3.80 22.32
N LYS A 32 14.47 -3.71 21.06
CA LYS A 32 15.52 -2.78 20.62
C LYS A 32 14.95 -1.72 19.69
N PRO A 33 15.47 -0.48 19.73
CA PRO A 33 15.07 0.55 18.79
C PRO A 33 15.43 0.15 17.36
N LEU A 34 14.41 -0.07 16.55
CA LEU A 34 14.50 -0.42 15.13
C LEU A 34 13.75 0.60 14.26
N VAL A 35 14.34 0.96 13.12
CA VAL A 35 13.71 1.71 12.03
C VAL A 35 13.85 0.98 10.69
N ILE A 36 12.82 1.12 9.84
CA ILE A 36 12.80 0.56 8.49
C ILE A 36 12.84 1.70 7.47
N LEU A 37 13.73 1.57 6.50
CA LEU A 37 13.94 2.56 5.44
C LEU A 37 13.11 2.26 4.19
N SER A 38 12.76 3.32 3.46
CA SER A 38 12.11 3.25 2.16
C SER A 38 13.01 2.60 1.11
N ASN A 39 12.46 2.40 -0.09
CA ASN A 39 13.30 2.16 -1.27
C ASN A 39 14.42 3.20 -1.40
N ASN A 40 15.58 2.79 -1.92
CA ASN A 40 16.82 3.56 -1.97
C ASN A 40 17.37 4.00 -0.61
N ASP A 41 16.90 3.40 0.49
CA ASP A 41 17.28 3.80 1.85
C ASP A 41 17.07 5.31 2.11
N GLY A 42 16.04 5.88 1.47
CA GLY A 42 15.84 7.33 1.41
C GLY A 42 15.28 7.95 2.69
N CYS A 43 14.19 7.41 3.22
CA CYS A 43 13.50 7.93 4.40
C CYS A 43 13.10 6.81 5.36
N ILE A 44 12.91 7.15 6.64
CA ILE A 44 12.34 6.25 7.65
C ILE A 44 10.84 6.10 7.39
N ILE A 45 10.36 4.87 7.15
CA ILE A 45 8.96 4.57 6.82
C ILE A 45 8.25 3.68 7.83
N ALA A 46 8.98 3.02 8.72
CA ALA A 46 8.43 2.38 9.90
C ALA A 46 9.41 2.50 11.07
N ARG A 47 8.89 2.43 12.29
CA ARG A 47 9.67 2.51 13.53
C ARG A 47 9.04 1.59 14.55
N SER A 48 9.86 0.90 15.33
CA SER A 48 9.46 0.15 16.52
C SER A 48 8.94 1.08 17.64
N PRO A 49 8.22 0.57 18.64
CA PRO A 49 7.82 1.35 19.82
C PRO A 49 9.02 2.00 20.53
N GLU A 50 10.13 1.28 20.66
CA GLU A 50 11.37 1.74 21.30
C GLU A 50 11.98 2.91 20.51
N ALA A 51 12.05 2.81 19.17
CA ALA A 51 12.50 3.91 18.33
C ALA A 51 11.55 5.13 18.37
N ARG A 52 10.25 4.91 18.57
CA ARG A 52 9.27 6.00 18.76
C ARG A 52 9.51 6.73 20.08
N ALA A 53 9.82 6.01 21.16
CA ALA A 53 10.15 6.60 22.46
C ALA A 53 11.38 7.51 22.39
N LEU A 54 12.35 7.19 21.53
CA LEU A 54 13.51 8.04 21.21
C LEU A 54 13.19 9.29 20.37
N LYS A 55 11.91 9.60 20.15
CA LYS A 55 11.43 10.75 19.36
C LYS A 55 11.98 10.78 17.92
N ILE A 56 12.24 9.62 17.32
CA ILE A 56 12.65 9.51 15.91
C ILE A 56 11.41 9.71 15.03
N LYS A 57 11.42 10.72 14.16
CA LYS A 57 10.24 11.10 13.37
C LYS A 57 10.03 10.18 12.16
N MET A 58 8.77 9.85 11.87
CA MET A 58 8.39 9.14 10.65
C MET A 58 8.55 10.05 9.43
N GLY A 59 9.04 9.51 8.32
CA GLY A 59 9.22 10.25 7.05
C GLY A 59 10.50 11.08 6.99
N SER A 60 11.28 11.15 8.07
CA SER A 60 12.58 11.84 8.07
C SER A 60 13.53 11.20 7.05
N PRO A 61 14.27 12.01 6.26
CA PRO A 61 15.32 11.49 5.38
C PRO A 61 16.42 10.82 6.18
N TYR A 62 16.77 9.58 5.82
CA TYR A 62 17.74 8.77 6.56
C TYR A 62 19.12 9.43 6.63
N PHE A 63 19.58 10.02 5.52
CA PHE A 63 20.89 10.68 5.47
C PHE A 63 21.04 11.82 6.49
N LYS A 64 19.93 12.44 6.93
CA LYS A 64 19.95 13.50 7.96
C LYS A 64 19.93 12.94 9.38
N GLU A 65 19.37 11.75 9.58
CA GLU A 65 19.25 11.12 10.91
C GLU A 65 20.36 10.10 11.19
N LYS A 66 21.16 9.73 10.17
CA LYS A 66 22.13 8.62 10.23
C LYS A 66 23.07 8.70 11.44
N GLU A 67 23.69 9.86 11.69
CA GLU A 67 24.60 10.01 12.83
C GLU A 67 23.89 9.85 14.17
N ARG A 68 22.68 10.42 14.29
CA ARG A 68 21.87 10.31 15.51
C ARG A 68 21.44 8.86 15.75
N LEU A 69 21.01 8.15 14.70
CA LEU A 69 20.62 6.75 14.79
C LEU A 69 21.79 5.87 15.25
N ASN A 70 22.99 6.12 14.71
CA ASN A 70 24.20 5.40 15.13
C ASN A 70 24.55 5.68 16.60
N LYS A 71 24.51 6.95 17.04
CA LYS A 71 24.79 7.33 18.44
C LYS A 71 23.80 6.72 19.44
N LEU A 72 22.55 6.52 19.02
CA LEU A 72 21.49 5.92 19.83
C LEU A 72 21.39 4.39 19.64
N GLU A 73 22.34 3.78 18.93
CA GLU A 73 22.38 2.34 18.65
C GLU A 73 21.07 1.79 18.05
N VAL A 74 20.42 2.60 17.22
CA VAL A 74 19.17 2.23 16.57
C VAL A 74 19.49 1.28 15.41
N ALA A 75 18.89 0.09 15.42
CA ALA A 75 18.94 -0.81 14.30
C ALA A 75 18.27 -0.18 13.07
N VAL A 76 18.94 -0.21 11.92
CA VAL A 76 18.44 0.36 10.67
C VAL A 76 18.40 -0.73 9.60
N LEU A 77 17.22 -0.98 9.03
CA LEU A 77 17.04 -1.99 7.98
C LEU A 77 16.41 -1.39 6.72
N SER A 78 16.84 -1.87 5.55
CA SER A 78 16.17 -1.60 4.27
C SER A 78 14.85 -2.35 4.18
N SER A 79 13.86 -1.78 3.49
CA SER A 79 12.54 -2.41 3.32
C SER A 79 12.56 -3.75 2.56
N ASN A 80 12.07 -4.79 3.24
CA ASN A 80 11.86 -6.15 2.73
C ASN A 80 10.39 -6.40 2.35
N TYR A 81 9.94 -5.81 1.24
CA TYR A 81 8.53 -5.93 0.81
C TYR A 81 8.07 -7.35 0.51
N SER A 82 8.97 -8.30 0.21
CA SER A 82 8.59 -9.70 0.02
C SER A 82 8.12 -10.31 1.35
N LEU A 83 8.90 -10.11 2.42
CA LEU A 83 8.54 -10.50 3.77
C LEU A 83 7.23 -9.84 4.21
N TYR A 84 7.11 -8.51 4.05
CA TYR A 84 5.94 -7.78 4.51
C TYR A 84 4.65 -8.24 3.79
N ALA A 85 4.74 -8.53 2.50
CA ALA A 85 3.62 -9.05 1.74
C ALA A 85 3.23 -10.48 2.16
N ASP A 86 4.20 -11.34 2.47
CA ASP A 86 3.93 -12.69 2.98
C ASP A 86 3.28 -12.65 4.37
N MET A 87 3.84 -11.88 5.30
CA MET A 87 3.31 -11.67 6.65
C MET A 87 1.87 -11.10 6.62
N SER A 88 1.62 -10.15 5.72
CA SER A 88 0.29 -9.58 5.50
C SER A 88 -0.69 -10.65 5.02
N LYS A 89 -0.30 -11.44 4.01
CA LYS A 89 -1.15 -12.53 3.50
C LYS A 89 -1.50 -13.53 4.61
N ARG A 90 -0.54 -13.88 5.48
CA ARG A 90 -0.78 -14.75 6.63
C ARG A 90 -1.74 -14.13 7.62
N LEU A 91 -1.55 -12.85 7.99
CA LEU A 91 -2.46 -12.10 8.85
C LEU A 91 -3.88 -12.13 8.30
N MET A 92 -4.08 -11.71 7.05
CA MET A 92 -5.41 -11.65 6.44
C MET A 92 -6.06 -13.03 6.33
N ASN A 93 -5.28 -14.09 6.10
CA ASN A 93 -5.79 -15.46 6.07
C ASN A 93 -6.23 -15.96 7.45
N LEU A 94 -5.50 -15.62 8.52
CA LEU A 94 -5.89 -15.96 9.88
C LEU A 94 -7.19 -15.25 10.27
N LEU A 95 -7.34 -13.97 9.89
CA LEU A 95 -8.52 -13.17 10.21
C LEU A 95 -9.82 -13.70 9.58
N LYS A 96 -9.75 -14.24 8.36
CA LYS A 96 -10.93 -14.77 7.63
C LYS A 96 -11.76 -15.79 8.42
N ASN A 97 -11.13 -16.56 9.31
CA ASN A 97 -11.82 -17.59 10.08
C ASN A 97 -12.55 -17.03 11.31
N TYR A 98 -12.44 -15.73 11.58
CA TYR A 98 -12.96 -15.09 12.79
C TYR A 98 -13.86 -13.89 12.48
N CYS A 99 -14.31 -13.73 11.24
CA CYS A 99 -15.23 -12.67 10.81
C CYS A 99 -16.20 -13.19 9.77
N GLU A 100 -17.32 -12.49 9.59
CA GLU A 100 -18.31 -12.80 8.55
C GLU A 100 -17.84 -12.27 7.18
N GLU A 101 -17.40 -11.02 7.15
CA GLU A 101 -16.84 -10.38 5.96
C GLU A 101 -15.53 -9.68 6.30
N ILE A 102 -14.64 -9.59 5.31
CA ILE A 102 -13.36 -8.90 5.42
C ILE A 102 -13.09 -8.04 4.19
N GLU A 103 -12.80 -6.76 4.43
CA GLU A 103 -12.28 -5.81 3.44
C GLU A 103 -10.81 -5.53 3.81
N ILE A 104 -9.89 -6.02 2.96
CA ILE A 104 -8.46 -5.74 3.11
C ILE A 104 -8.22 -4.29 2.69
N TYR A 105 -7.95 -3.42 3.67
CA TYR A 105 -7.80 -1.98 3.44
C TYR A 105 -6.36 -1.60 3.07
N SER A 106 -5.38 -2.23 3.73
CA SER A 106 -3.95 -2.06 3.45
C SER A 106 -3.18 -3.36 3.72
N ILE A 107 -1.85 -3.28 3.71
CA ILE A 107 -0.98 -4.43 4.03
C ILE A 107 -1.09 -4.83 5.51
N ASP A 108 -1.43 -3.89 6.38
CA ASP A 108 -1.46 -4.00 7.84
C ASP A 108 -2.85 -3.75 8.44
N GLU A 109 -3.85 -3.36 7.64
CA GLU A 109 -5.18 -3.03 8.11
C GLU A 109 -6.28 -3.77 7.34
N ALA A 110 -7.31 -4.21 8.07
CA ALA A 110 -8.53 -4.76 7.51
C ALA A 110 -9.76 -4.29 8.29
N PHE A 111 -10.84 -4.01 7.56
CA PHE A 111 -12.17 -3.89 8.15
C PHE A 111 -12.83 -5.27 8.14
N VAL A 112 -13.43 -5.66 9.25
CA VAL A 112 -14.20 -6.90 9.35
C VAL A 112 -15.60 -6.62 9.87
N SER A 113 -16.60 -7.35 9.37
CA SER A 113 -17.93 -7.38 9.98
C SER A 113 -18.05 -8.56 10.91
N ILE A 114 -18.78 -8.33 12.00
CA ILE A 114 -19.09 -9.35 12.99
C ILE A 114 -20.44 -9.04 13.63
N SER A 115 -21.29 -10.05 13.74
CA SER A 115 -22.49 -9.96 14.57
C SER A 115 -22.13 -9.82 16.04
N ARG A 116 -22.72 -8.84 16.72
CA ARG A 116 -22.60 -8.73 18.17
C ARG A 116 -23.28 -9.92 18.84
N PRO A 117 -22.66 -10.51 19.88
CA PRO A 117 -23.33 -11.49 20.74
C PRO A 117 -24.47 -10.83 21.54
N ASN A 118 -25.29 -11.64 22.21
CA ASN A 118 -26.45 -11.17 22.98
C ASN A 118 -26.10 -10.13 24.06
N ASP A 119 -24.94 -10.30 24.72
CA ASP A 119 -24.41 -9.36 25.73
C ASP A 119 -23.69 -8.13 25.09
N LYS A 120 -23.72 -8.05 23.76
CA LYS A 120 -23.08 -7.04 22.90
C LYS A 120 -21.56 -6.93 23.12
N ASN A 121 -20.92 -7.88 23.78
CA ASN A 121 -19.53 -7.79 24.21
C ASN A 121 -18.56 -8.45 23.23
N LEU A 122 -17.82 -7.64 22.48
CA LEU A 122 -16.82 -8.13 21.53
C LEU A 122 -15.39 -8.19 22.10
N TYR A 123 -15.17 -7.83 23.36
CA TYR A 123 -13.85 -7.92 23.97
C TYR A 123 -13.28 -9.35 24.01
N PRO A 124 -14.04 -10.41 24.38
CA PRO A 124 -13.53 -11.78 24.36
C PRO A 124 -13.06 -12.20 22.96
N TRP A 125 -13.84 -11.87 21.92
CA TRP A 125 -13.48 -12.10 20.53
C TRP A 125 -12.19 -11.36 20.14
N ALA A 126 -12.10 -10.07 20.46
CA ALA A 126 -10.94 -9.25 20.14
C ALA A 126 -9.66 -9.75 20.84
N ARG A 127 -9.75 -10.15 22.11
CA ARG A 127 -8.62 -10.73 22.86
C ARG A 127 -8.17 -12.05 22.24
N LYS A 128 -9.11 -12.92 21.86
CA LYS A 128 -8.81 -14.20 21.18
C LYS A 128 -8.03 -13.97 19.88
N ILE A 129 -8.47 -13.04 19.03
CA ILE A 129 -7.77 -12.73 17.77
C ILE A 129 -6.37 -12.19 18.06
N ARG A 130 -6.22 -11.26 19.01
CA ARG A 130 -4.90 -10.72 19.35
C ARG A 130 -3.93 -11.80 19.82
N ALA A 131 -4.38 -12.69 20.70
CA ALA A 131 -3.58 -13.81 21.17
C ALA A 131 -3.18 -14.76 20.02
N LEU A 132 -4.15 -15.13 19.17
CA LEU A 132 -3.91 -15.98 18.01
C LEU A 132 -2.87 -15.39 17.06
N ILE A 133 -3.02 -14.12 16.68
CA ILE A 133 -2.12 -13.45 15.75
C ILE A 133 -0.73 -13.28 16.35
N TYR A 134 -0.64 -12.95 17.64
CA TYR A 134 0.65 -12.87 18.33
C TYR A 134 1.35 -14.23 18.37
N GLN A 135 0.64 -15.31 18.70
CA GLN A 135 1.19 -16.66 18.74
C GLN A 135 1.70 -17.14 17.37
N ASN A 136 0.95 -16.84 16.30
CA ASN A 136 1.28 -17.34 14.96
C ASN A 136 2.30 -16.47 14.22
N LEU A 137 2.28 -15.15 14.43
CA LEU A 137 3.04 -14.19 13.63
C LEU A 137 4.01 -13.32 14.45
N GLY A 138 3.92 -13.33 15.78
CA GLY A 138 4.70 -12.44 16.64
C GLY A 138 4.32 -10.96 16.51
N ILE A 139 3.15 -10.67 15.96
CA ILE A 139 2.68 -9.30 15.68
C ILE A 139 1.54 -8.95 16.63
N THR A 140 1.64 -7.79 17.28
CA THR A 140 0.56 -7.25 18.12
C THR A 140 -0.45 -6.46 17.26
N LEU A 141 -1.74 -6.62 17.55
CA LEU A 141 -2.79 -5.85 16.89
C LEU A 141 -3.41 -4.82 17.83
N THR A 142 -3.90 -3.73 17.23
CA THR A 142 -4.89 -2.83 17.82
C THR A 142 -6.23 -3.04 17.12
N ILE A 143 -7.31 -3.15 17.88
CA ILE A 143 -8.66 -3.40 17.35
C ILE A 143 -9.60 -2.27 17.79
N GLY A 144 -10.20 -1.58 16.82
CA GLY A 144 -11.24 -0.58 17.06
C GLY A 144 -12.59 -1.08 16.57
N ILE A 145 -13.61 -1.08 17.42
CA ILE A 145 -14.92 -1.64 17.13
C ILE A 145 -15.97 -0.53 17.20
N ALA A 146 -16.87 -0.47 16.22
CA ALA A 146 -17.99 0.46 16.17
C ALA A 146 -19.10 -0.05 15.24
N GLU A 147 -20.11 0.76 14.95
CA GLU A 147 -21.23 0.45 14.06
C GLU A 147 -20.85 0.56 12.57
N ASN A 148 -19.80 1.34 12.28
CA ASN A 148 -19.40 1.63 10.91
C ASN A 148 -17.88 1.89 10.75
N LYS A 149 -17.41 1.99 9.50
CA LYS A 149 -15.97 2.08 9.19
C LYS A 149 -15.29 3.32 9.75
N VAL A 150 -15.96 4.48 9.74
CA VAL A 150 -15.36 5.74 10.21
C VAL A 150 -15.23 5.72 11.73
N ARG A 151 -16.29 5.30 12.43
CA ARG A 151 -16.27 5.16 13.89
C ARG A 151 -15.32 4.06 14.33
N ALA A 152 -15.14 2.98 13.56
CA ALA A 152 -14.15 1.94 13.85
C ALA A 152 -12.71 2.47 13.73
N LYS A 153 -12.42 3.34 12.76
CA LYS A 153 -11.13 4.08 12.65
C LYS A 153 -10.91 5.00 13.84
N VAL A 154 -11.96 5.68 14.31
CA VAL A 154 -11.95 6.50 15.53
C VAL A 154 -11.65 5.63 16.76
N ALA A 155 -12.39 4.52 16.94
CA ALA A 155 -12.19 3.57 18.02
C ALA A 155 -10.77 3.01 18.05
N ASN A 156 -10.18 2.66 16.89
CA ASN A 156 -8.81 2.18 16.81
C ASN A 156 -7.79 3.24 17.24
N LYS A 157 -8.06 4.51 16.92
CA LYS A 157 -7.23 5.62 17.38
C LYS A 157 -7.29 5.79 18.89
N LEU A 158 -8.48 5.70 19.48
CA LEU A 158 -8.67 5.71 20.93
C LEU A 158 -7.95 4.53 21.58
N ALA A 159 -8.07 3.33 21.01
CA ALA A 159 -7.36 2.12 21.46
C ALA A 159 -5.83 2.25 21.47
N LYS A 160 -5.25 3.17 20.68
CA LYS A 160 -3.80 3.42 20.64
C LYS A 160 -3.34 4.47 21.64
N ASN A 161 -4.24 5.32 22.11
CA ASN A 161 -3.93 6.47 22.96
C ASN A 161 -4.35 6.26 24.41
N ILE A 162 -5.37 5.43 24.65
CA ILE A 162 -5.92 5.16 25.97
C ILE A 162 -5.24 3.91 26.53
N ASP A 163 -4.41 4.09 27.56
CA ASP A 163 -3.58 3.00 28.11
C ASP A 163 -4.41 1.83 28.66
N TYR A 164 -5.53 2.10 29.35
CA TYR A 164 -6.40 1.06 29.91
C TYR A 164 -7.16 0.24 28.87
N SER A 165 -7.22 0.71 27.61
CA SER A 165 -7.86 -0.04 26.52
C SER A 165 -7.08 -1.32 26.17
N ALA A 166 -5.80 -1.39 26.58
CA ALA A 166 -4.88 -2.46 26.24
C ALA A 166 -4.83 -2.77 24.74
N GLY A 167 -5.15 -1.82 23.85
CA GLY A 167 -5.19 -2.00 22.39
C GLY A 167 -6.51 -2.52 21.83
N ILE A 168 -7.60 -2.55 22.60
CA ILE A 168 -8.96 -2.85 22.12
C ILE A 168 -9.90 -1.75 22.61
N PHE A 169 -10.66 -1.14 21.72
CA PHE A 169 -11.67 -0.15 22.10
C PHE A 169 -12.96 -0.36 21.31
N ASP A 170 -14.07 -0.52 22.02
CA ASP A 170 -15.41 -0.66 21.45
C ASP A 170 -16.24 0.59 21.75
N LEU A 171 -16.44 1.43 20.72
CA LEU A 171 -17.10 2.72 20.87
C LEU A 171 -18.56 2.57 21.30
N ALA A 172 -19.27 1.58 20.75
CA ALA A 172 -20.70 1.34 20.98
C ALA A 172 -21.04 0.93 22.43
N ARG A 173 -20.03 0.61 23.25
CA ARG A 173 -20.19 0.22 24.65
C ARG A 173 -19.94 1.36 25.63
N ASN A 174 -19.61 2.55 25.13
CA ASN A 174 -19.41 3.73 25.96
C ASN A 174 -20.64 4.63 25.86
N GLU A 175 -21.12 5.13 27.01
CA GLU A 175 -22.28 6.02 27.07
C GLU A 175 -21.91 7.47 26.72
N ASP A 176 -20.66 7.87 26.96
CA ASP A 176 -20.16 9.22 26.67
C ASP A 176 -19.29 9.25 25.40
N GLU A 177 -19.90 9.00 24.26
CA GLU A 177 -19.19 9.06 22.97
C GLU A 177 -18.70 10.48 22.65
N ASN A 178 -19.44 11.50 23.12
CA ASN A 178 -19.19 12.91 22.82
C ASN A 178 -17.86 13.41 23.40
N SER A 179 -17.47 12.97 24.61
CA SER A 179 -16.17 13.34 25.18
C SER A 179 -15.01 12.81 24.33
N TYR A 180 -15.07 11.55 23.92
CA TYR A 180 -14.06 10.97 23.03
C TYR A 180 -13.96 11.68 21.68
N PHE A 181 -15.09 12.10 21.08
CA PHE A 181 -15.06 12.85 19.82
C PHE A 181 -14.44 14.25 19.95
N LYS A 182 -14.56 14.89 21.12
CA LYS A 182 -13.92 16.19 21.40
C LYS A 182 -12.40 16.08 21.48
N GLU A 183 -11.87 14.95 21.97
CA GLU A 183 -10.42 14.71 22.05
C GLU A 183 -9.77 14.49 20.67
N ILE A 184 -10.55 14.05 19.68
CA ILE A 184 -10.03 13.74 18.35
C ILE A 184 -10.01 15.00 17.50
N SER A 185 -8.80 15.53 17.27
CA SER A 185 -8.63 16.64 16.33
C SER A 185 -9.06 16.27 14.91
N VAL A 186 -9.64 17.24 14.20
CA VAL A 186 -10.21 17.10 12.87
C VAL A 186 -9.19 16.61 11.82
N ASP A 187 -7.89 16.94 11.95
CA ASP A 187 -6.84 16.42 11.04
C ASP A 187 -6.51 14.95 11.24
N LYS A 188 -7.07 14.32 12.27
CA LYS A 188 -6.88 12.89 12.57
C LYS A 188 -8.04 12.02 12.14
N ILE A 189 -9.13 12.62 11.63
CA ILE A 189 -10.30 11.89 11.16
C ILE A 189 -9.98 11.27 9.79
N TRP A 190 -10.33 9.99 9.64
CA TRP A 190 -10.15 9.27 8.38
C TRP A 190 -10.93 9.96 7.25
N GLY A 191 -10.28 10.24 6.12
CA GLY A 191 -10.86 10.99 5.00
C GLY A 191 -10.60 12.49 5.02
N ILE A 192 -10.05 13.07 6.10
CA ILE A 192 -9.71 14.49 6.18
C ILE A 192 -8.23 14.71 5.93
N GLY A 193 -7.90 15.21 4.74
CA GLY A 193 -6.53 15.56 4.35
C GLY A 193 -6.07 16.92 4.89
N LYS A 194 -4.78 17.25 4.70
CA LYS A 194 -4.17 18.50 5.17
C LYS A 194 -4.95 19.76 4.73
N GLN A 195 -5.29 19.87 3.44
CA GLN A 195 -6.01 21.04 2.93
C GLN A 195 -7.44 21.14 3.50
N THR A 196 -8.14 20.01 3.58
CA THR A 196 -9.48 19.94 4.18
C THR A 196 -9.44 20.33 5.66
N SER A 197 -8.43 19.87 6.40
CA SER A 197 -8.26 20.25 7.80
C SER A 197 -8.01 21.76 7.97
N ILE A 198 -7.17 22.37 7.11
CA ILE A 198 -6.94 23.82 7.15
C ILE A 198 -8.26 24.57 6.92
N TRP A 199 -9.05 24.13 5.95
CA TRP A 199 -10.35 24.71 5.67
C TRP A 199 -11.33 24.54 6.85
N LEU A 200 -11.44 23.34 7.44
CA LEU A 200 -12.29 23.10 8.62
C LEU A 200 -11.88 23.97 9.81
N LYS A 201 -10.57 24.06 10.08
CA LYS A 201 -10.03 24.92 11.15
C LYS A 201 -10.32 26.40 10.89
N SER A 202 -10.31 26.86 9.63
CA SER A 202 -10.70 28.23 9.26
C SER A 202 -12.19 28.53 9.53
N LYS A 203 -13.03 27.49 9.65
CA LYS A 203 -14.45 27.57 10.01
C LYS A 203 -14.69 27.39 11.51
N GLY A 204 -13.62 27.32 12.32
CA GLY A 204 -13.70 27.09 13.76
C GLY A 204 -13.83 25.61 14.15
N ILE A 205 -13.85 24.68 13.19
CA ILE A 205 -14.00 23.24 13.43
C ILE A 205 -12.63 22.61 13.70
N LYS A 206 -12.40 22.20 14.94
CA LYS A 206 -11.12 21.71 15.49
C LYS A 206 -11.15 20.22 15.82
N ASN A 207 -12.29 19.66 16.18
CA ASN A 207 -12.43 18.25 16.59
C ASN A 207 -13.56 17.52 15.84
N ALA A 208 -13.71 16.22 16.14
CA ALA A 208 -14.72 15.37 15.49
C ALA A 208 -16.15 15.71 15.91
N GLN A 209 -16.36 16.11 17.16
CA GLN A 209 -17.69 16.53 17.64
C GLN A 209 -18.18 17.78 16.90
N GLU A 210 -17.34 18.80 16.77
CA GLU A 210 -17.68 20.02 16.02
C GLU A 210 -17.94 19.73 14.54
N LEU A 211 -17.29 18.72 13.96
CA LEU A 211 -17.57 18.28 12.59
C LEU A 211 -18.93 17.57 12.47
N ILE A 212 -19.32 16.80 13.49
CA ILE A 212 -20.65 16.20 13.59
C ILE A 212 -21.72 17.28 13.63
N ASP A 213 -21.48 18.34 14.41
CA ASP A 213 -22.42 19.44 14.64
C ASP A 213 -22.46 20.47 13.47
N MET A 214 -21.48 20.43 12.57
CA MET A 214 -21.42 21.29 11.39
C MET A 214 -22.64 21.09 10.47
N LYS A 215 -23.14 22.17 9.85
CA LYS A 215 -24.25 22.08 8.89
C LYS A 215 -23.89 21.23 7.67
N GLU A 216 -24.70 20.23 7.35
CA GLU A 216 -24.42 19.26 6.27
C GLU A 216 -24.25 19.91 4.89
N ASN A 217 -24.97 21.00 4.63
CA ASN A 217 -24.89 21.72 3.36
C ASN A 217 -23.51 22.37 3.15
N GLU A 218 -22.82 22.78 4.21
CA GLU A 218 -21.50 23.39 4.08
C GLU A 218 -20.42 22.36 3.74
N ILE A 219 -20.46 21.20 4.41
CA ILE A 219 -19.53 20.12 4.10
C ILE A 219 -19.78 19.54 2.71
N PHE A 220 -21.05 19.42 2.29
CA PHE A 220 -21.40 18.96 0.95
C PHE A 220 -20.92 19.93 -0.13
N LYS A 221 -21.09 21.25 0.05
CA LYS A 221 -20.60 22.26 -0.91
C LYS A 221 -19.08 22.17 -1.13
N LYS A 222 -18.31 21.83 -0.10
CA LYS A 222 -16.84 21.76 -0.20
C LYS A 222 -16.32 20.39 -0.65
N LEU A 223 -16.87 19.31 -0.11
CA LEU A 223 -16.33 17.95 -0.22
C LEU A 223 -17.26 16.99 -0.99
N GLY A 224 -18.41 17.49 -1.45
CA GLY A 224 -19.42 16.72 -2.16
C GLY A 224 -20.00 15.58 -1.33
N ILE A 225 -20.41 14.53 -2.02
CA ILE A 225 -21.03 13.33 -1.40
C ILE A 225 -20.08 12.61 -0.43
N VAL A 226 -18.77 12.67 -0.66
CA VAL A 226 -17.78 12.02 0.20
C VAL A 226 -17.73 12.67 1.57
N GLY A 227 -17.72 14.00 1.63
CA GLY A 227 -17.78 14.73 2.89
C GLY A 227 -19.10 14.50 3.63
N LYS A 228 -20.22 14.52 2.92
CA LYS A 228 -21.53 14.22 3.52
C LYS A 228 -21.58 12.82 4.12
N ARG A 229 -21.12 11.80 3.38
CA ARG A 229 -21.03 10.41 3.90
C ARG A 229 -20.13 10.32 5.12
N LEU A 230 -18.96 10.97 5.10
CA LEU A 230 -18.06 10.99 6.26
C LEU A 230 -18.75 11.56 7.51
N GLN A 231 -19.48 12.67 7.37
CA GLN A 231 -20.20 13.28 8.47
C GLN A 231 -21.34 12.39 8.98
N LEU A 232 -22.11 11.77 8.08
CA LEU A 232 -23.18 10.85 8.45
C LEU A 232 -22.64 9.61 9.17
N GLU A 233 -21.50 9.08 8.75
CA GLU A 233 -20.82 7.97 9.43
C GLU A 233 -20.36 8.36 10.84
N LEU A 234 -19.84 9.58 11.03
CA LEU A 234 -19.50 10.09 12.36
C LEU A 234 -20.73 10.23 13.27
N LYS A 235 -21.89 10.60 12.69
CA LYS A 235 -23.20 10.62 13.37
C LYS A 235 -23.76 9.22 13.67
N GLY A 236 -23.12 8.14 13.21
CA GLY A 236 -23.57 6.77 13.43
C GLY A 236 -24.25 6.10 12.24
N TYR A 237 -24.57 6.83 11.16
CA TYR A 237 -25.26 6.26 10.01
C TYR A 237 -24.31 5.51 9.07
N LYS A 238 -24.52 4.20 8.91
CA LYS A 238 -23.75 3.34 8.00
C LYS A 238 -23.96 3.76 6.54
N CYS A 239 -22.93 4.36 5.93
CA CYS A 239 -22.95 4.83 4.54
C CYS A 239 -21.96 4.09 3.63
N LEU A 240 -20.95 3.45 4.22
CA LEU A 240 -19.82 2.81 3.56
C LEU A 240 -19.87 1.30 3.87
N PRO A 241 -20.37 0.46 2.95
CA PRO A 241 -20.41 -0.98 3.16
C PRO A 241 -19.00 -1.59 3.13
N ILE A 242 -18.86 -2.81 3.64
CA ILE A 242 -17.65 -3.62 3.46
C ILE A 242 -17.51 -3.97 1.98
N GLU A 243 -16.39 -3.58 1.37
CA GLU A 243 -16.09 -3.88 -0.02
C GLU A 243 -15.51 -5.30 -0.15
N LYS A 244 -16.33 -6.27 -0.57
CA LYS A 244 -15.91 -7.68 -0.78
C LYS A 244 -14.98 -7.87 -1.98
N ASN A 245 -15.13 -7.05 -3.01
CA ASN A 245 -14.41 -7.19 -4.27
C ASN A 245 -13.43 -6.04 -4.46
N ASN A 246 -12.17 -6.38 -4.75
CA ASN A 246 -11.22 -5.41 -5.27
C ASN A 246 -11.77 -4.87 -6.60
N LYS A 247 -12.12 -3.58 -6.65
CA LYS A 247 -12.49 -2.90 -7.90
C LYS A 247 -11.40 -3.15 -8.94
N SER A 248 -11.82 -3.36 -10.19
CA SER A 248 -10.87 -3.48 -11.30
C SER A 248 -9.98 -2.25 -11.32
N LYS A 249 -8.66 -2.46 -11.42
CA LYS A 249 -7.71 -1.36 -11.47
C LYS A 249 -7.94 -0.60 -12.76
N ARG A 250 -8.08 0.72 -12.66
CA ARG A 250 -8.17 1.60 -13.83
C ARG A 250 -6.83 1.78 -14.52
N GLU A 251 -5.75 1.73 -13.73
CA GLU A 251 -4.39 1.96 -14.21
C GLU A 251 -3.38 1.06 -13.49
N ILE A 252 -2.29 0.71 -14.18
CA ILE A 252 -1.15 -0.01 -13.61
C ILE A 252 0.11 0.81 -13.86
N GLN A 253 0.68 1.35 -12.78
CA GLN A 253 1.95 2.08 -12.82
C GLN A 253 3.09 1.24 -12.23
N VAL A 254 4.23 1.25 -12.92
CA VAL A 254 5.51 0.80 -12.37
C VAL A 254 6.51 1.94 -12.51
N SER A 255 6.90 2.52 -11.38
CA SER A 255 7.89 3.60 -11.33
C SER A 255 8.85 3.43 -10.17
N ARG A 256 10.07 3.94 -10.31
CA ARG A 256 11.08 3.95 -9.24
C ARG A 256 11.91 5.21 -9.34
N SER A 257 12.34 5.69 -8.18
CA SER A 257 13.46 6.63 -8.11
C SER A 257 14.76 5.86 -8.27
N PHE A 258 15.75 6.46 -8.93
CA PHE A 258 17.08 5.90 -9.09
C PHE A 258 17.96 6.24 -7.89
N SER A 259 18.92 5.37 -7.58
CA SER A 259 19.94 5.62 -6.56
C SER A 259 20.97 6.64 -7.05
N THR A 260 21.40 6.46 -8.30
CA THR A 260 22.22 7.40 -9.07
C THR A 260 21.36 8.00 -10.19
N PRO A 261 21.36 9.33 -10.38
CA PRO A 261 20.61 9.93 -11.47
C PRO A 261 21.08 9.41 -12.84
N ILE A 262 20.12 9.10 -13.72
CA ILE A 262 20.41 8.65 -15.08
C ILE A 262 20.75 9.85 -15.96
N THR A 263 21.84 9.73 -16.72
CA THR A 263 22.30 10.74 -17.69
C THR A 263 22.35 10.22 -19.12
N LYS A 264 22.24 8.90 -19.35
CA LYS A 264 22.31 8.28 -20.69
C LYS A 264 20.95 7.76 -21.13
N LEU A 265 20.68 7.87 -22.43
CA LEU A 265 19.45 7.37 -23.05
C LEU A 265 19.31 5.84 -22.90
N GLU A 266 20.42 5.13 -23.01
CA GLU A 266 20.49 3.65 -22.90
C GLU A 266 19.99 3.18 -21.53
N ASP A 267 20.49 3.82 -20.46
CA ASP A 267 20.09 3.51 -19.08
C ASP A 267 18.61 3.83 -18.84
N LEU A 268 18.12 4.97 -19.35
CA LEU A 268 16.69 5.32 -19.24
C LEU A 268 15.83 4.29 -19.96
N THR A 269 16.20 3.93 -21.19
CA THR A 269 15.48 2.97 -22.02
C THR A 269 15.46 1.60 -21.38
N GLN A 270 16.59 1.14 -20.83
CA GLN A 270 16.68 -0.12 -20.09
C GLN A 270 15.80 -0.09 -18.83
N ALA A 271 15.82 1.00 -18.06
CA ALA A 271 15.00 1.14 -16.85
C ALA A 271 13.51 1.07 -17.18
N LEU A 272 13.06 1.81 -18.18
CA LEU A 272 11.68 1.80 -18.65
C LEU A 272 11.29 0.42 -19.20
N ALA A 273 12.17 -0.26 -19.94
CA ALA A 273 11.92 -1.61 -20.43
C ALA A 273 11.70 -2.60 -19.28
N ILE A 274 12.52 -2.56 -18.23
CA ILE A 274 12.33 -3.39 -17.02
C ILE A 274 10.99 -3.10 -16.35
N TYR A 275 10.57 -1.83 -16.31
CA TYR A 275 9.29 -1.45 -15.71
C TYR A 275 8.11 -1.89 -16.58
N ALA A 276 8.24 -1.81 -17.90
CA ALA A 276 7.26 -2.29 -18.86
C ALA A 276 7.04 -3.80 -18.73
N VAL A 277 8.11 -4.61 -18.68
CA VAL A 277 8.01 -6.07 -18.48
C VAL A 277 7.22 -6.38 -17.21
N ARG A 278 7.56 -5.73 -16.10
CA ARG A 278 6.83 -5.94 -14.83
C ARG A 278 5.40 -5.43 -14.87
N ALA A 279 5.11 -4.36 -15.59
CA ALA A 279 3.75 -3.87 -15.77
C ALA A 279 2.92 -4.89 -16.57
N SER A 280 3.50 -5.45 -17.64
CA SER A 280 2.87 -6.50 -18.46
C SER A 280 2.60 -7.79 -17.68
N GLU A 281 3.57 -8.27 -16.88
CA GLU A 281 3.37 -9.42 -15.97
C GLU A 281 2.21 -9.16 -15.00
N LYS A 282 2.16 -7.95 -14.41
CA LYS A 282 1.07 -7.55 -13.50
C LYS A 282 -0.28 -7.51 -14.20
N MET A 283 -0.35 -6.96 -15.41
CA MET A 283 -1.57 -6.92 -16.22
C MET A 283 -2.08 -8.33 -16.51
N ARG A 284 -1.21 -9.22 -16.99
CA ARG A 284 -1.57 -10.61 -17.30
C ARG A 284 -2.02 -11.41 -16.08
N SER A 285 -1.36 -11.22 -14.93
CA SER A 285 -1.79 -11.86 -13.67
C SER A 285 -3.19 -11.44 -13.19
N GLN A 286 -3.70 -10.31 -13.70
CA GLN A 286 -5.02 -9.76 -13.39
C GLN A 286 -5.99 -9.91 -14.58
N SER A 287 -5.61 -10.61 -15.65
CA SER A 287 -6.39 -10.74 -16.89
C SER A 287 -6.79 -9.38 -17.49
N LEU A 288 -5.88 -8.41 -17.46
CA LEU A 288 -6.07 -7.07 -17.98
C LEU A 288 -5.20 -6.82 -19.22
N GLN A 289 -5.67 -5.96 -20.10
CA GLN A 289 -4.94 -5.42 -21.25
C GLN A 289 -5.00 -3.89 -21.25
N THR A 290 -4.07 -3.23 -21.94
CA THR A 290 -4.00 -1.77 -22.00
C THR A 290 -4.21 -1.24 -23.41
N SER A 291 -4.95 -0.14 -23.52
CA SER A 291 -5.14 0.61 -24.77
C SER A 291 -4.36 1.93 -24.79
N ALA A 292 -3.66 2.29 -23.72
CA ALA A 292 -2.85 3.51 -23.65
C ALA A 292 -1.62 3.30 -22.78
N ILE A 293 -0.45 3.61 -23.34
CA ILE A 293 0.84 3.45 -22.68
C ILE A 293 1.49 4.82 -22.54
N SER A 294 1.81 5.19 -21.31
CA SER A 294 2.48 6.44 -20.98
C SER A 294 3.81 6.18 -20.29
N VAL A 295 4.85 6.92 -20.66
CA VAL A 295 6.15 6.92 -19.99
C VAL A 295 6.44 8.32 -19.47
N PHE A 296 7.16 8.39 -18.35
CA PHE A 296 7.56 9.67 -17.78
C PHE A 296 8.93 9.60 -17.14
N ALA A 297 9.62 10.73 -17.12
CA ALA A 297 10.87 10.92 -16.39
C ALA A 297 10.93 12.32 -15.78
N ARG A 298 11.62 12.45 -14.64
CA ARG A 298 11.79 13.73 -13.96
C ARG A 298 13.08 13.84 -13.16
N THR A 299 13.56 15.08 -12.99
CA THR A 299 14.65 15.43 -12.06
C THR A 299 14.19 15.39 -10.60
N SER A 300 15.13 15.53 -9.68
CA SER A 300 14.83 15.59 -8.24
C SER A 300 14.07 16.87 -7.92
N LYS A 301 13.13 16.81 -6.97
CA LYS A 301 12.43 18.02 -6.47
C LYS A 301 13.38 19.03 -5.79
N TYR A 302 14.58 18.59 -5.44
CA TYR A 302 15.63 19.39 -4.80
C TYR A 302 16.75 19.79 -5.77
N SER A 303 16.59 19.46 -7.07
CA SER A 303 17.51 19.90 -8.12
C SER A 303 17.29 21.38 -8.41
N SER A 304 18.35 22.12 -8.72
CA SER A 304 18.24 23.48 -9.26
C SER A 304 17.53 23.51 -10.61
N GLN A 305 17.65 22.43 -11.38
CA GLN A 305 17.00 22.24 -12.66
C GLN A 305 15.75 21.35 -12.52
N ASN A 306 14.58 21.93 -12.78
CA ASN A 306 13.30 21.23 -12.80
C ASN A 306 12.99 20.77 -14.22
N TYR A 307 13.03 19.46 -14.44
CA TYR A 307 12.61 18.84 -15.69
C TYR A 307 11.65 17.71 -15.38
N GLN A 308 10.50 17.71 -16.04
CA GLN A 308 9.51 16.66 -15.99
C GLN A 308 8.88 16.55 -17.36
N ARG A 309 9.00 15.38 -17.99
CA ARG A 309 8.41 15.10 -19.30
C ARG A 309 7.71 13.76 -19.30
N SER A 310 6.60 13.70 -20.02
CA SER A 310 5.85 12.48 -20.27
C SER A 310 5.51 12.37 -21.75
N ALA A 311 5.51 11.16 -22.28
CA ALA A 311 5.05 10.84 -23.62
C ALA A 311 4.05 9.69 -23.53
N HIS A 312 3.06 9.68 -24.42
CA HIS A 312 1.97 8.71 -24.38
C HIS A 312 1.64 8.22 -25.79
N LYS A 313 1.19 6.96 -25.89
CA LYS A 313 0.72 6.37 -27.14
C LYS A 313 -0.57 5.59 -26.89
N LYS A 314 -1.62 5.95 -27.62
CA LYS A 314 -2.87 5.22 -27.64
C LYS A 314 -2.79 4.09 -28.68
N LEU A 315 -3.39 2.96 -28.35
CA LEU A 315 -3.46 1.76 -29.17
C LEU A 315 -4.89 1.58 -29.66
N ILE A 316 -5.02 1.14 -30.91
CA ILE A 316 -6.31 0.78 -31.51
C ILE A 316 -6.85 -0.48 -30.83
N ASN A 317 -5.98 -1.49 -30.66
CA ASN A 317 -6.32 -2.74 -30.00
C ASN A 317 -5.61 -2.82 -28.66
N ALA A 318 -6.36 -3.16 -27.61
CA ALA A 318 -5.79 -3.43 -26.30
C ALA A 318 -4.77 -4.58 -26.39
N THR A 319 -3.69 -4.50 -25.61
CA THR A 319 -2.68 -5.57 -25.58
C THR A 319 -2.06 -5.74 -24.20
N ASP A 320 -1.68 -6.97 -23.89
CA ASP A 320 -0.85 -7.35 -22.75
C ASP A 320 0.51 -7.94 -23.20
N ASN A 321 0.79 -7.94 -24.50
CA ASN A 321 1.99 -8.54 -25.07
C ASN A 321 3.21 -7.66 -24.80
N THR A 322 4.12 -8.21 -24.01
CA THR A 322 5.37 -7.54 -23.61
C THR A 322 6.19 -7.05 -24.80
N ASN A 323 6.23 -7.78 -25.91
CA ASN A 323 6.99 -7.36 -27.10
C ASN A 323 6.44 -6.09 -27.75
N VAL A 324 5.12 -6.00 -27.89
CA VAL A 324 4.46 -4.83 -28.47
C VAL A 324 4.68 -3.62 -27.57
N ILE A 325 4.47 -3.81 -26.27
CA ILE A 325 4.66 -2.80 -25.23
C ILE A 325 6.11 -2.31 -25.21
N LEU A 326 7.10 -3.21 -25.26
CA LEU A 326 8.52 -2.84 -25.25
C LEU A 326 8.91 -1.97 -26.45
N LYS A 327 8.45 -2.31 -27.65
CA LYS A 327 8.71 -1.49 -28.86
C LYS A 327 8.20 -0.06 -28.70
N ILE A 328 7.01 0.09 -28.11
CA ILE A 328 6.40 1.40 -27.85
C ILE A 328 7.19 2.16 -26.80
N VAL A 329 7.52 1.51 -25.68
CA VAL A 329 8.26 2.14 -24.58
C VAL A 329 9.66 2.59 -25.01
N VAL A 330 10.34 1.84 -25.89
CA VAL A 330 11.64 2.22 -26.47
C VAL A 330 11.52 3.41 -27.42
N ALA A 331 10.41 3.54 -28.15
CA ALA A 331 10.18 4.73 -28.99
C ALA A 331 9.94 5.96 -28.09
N LEU A 332 9.04 5.83 -27.11
CA LEU A 332 8.68 6.92 -26.21
C LEU A 332 9.84 7.34 -25.28
N SER A 333 10.79 6.43 -24.97
CA SER A 333 11.96 6.79 -24.15
C SER A 333 12.83 7.84 -24.83
N LYS A 334 12.94 7.80 -26.16
CA LYS A 334 13.68 8.78 -26.96
C LYS A 334 13.02 10.16 -26.93
N GLU A 335 11.70 10.21 -26.89
CA GLU A 335 10.93 11.48 -26.86
C GLU A 335 11.04 12.22 -25.53
N ILE A 336 11.12 11.48 -24.42
CA ILE A 336 11.19 12.09 -23.08
C ILE A 336 12.61 12.38 -22.61
N TYR A 337 13.62 11.78 -23.24
CA TYR A 337 15.01 11.92 -22.86
C TYR A 337 15.54 13.30 -23.26
N ASN A 338 16.30 13.91 -22.35
CA ASN A 338 17.09 15.09 -22.65
C ASN A 338 18.44 14.95 -21.93
N PRO A 339 19.59 15.03 -22.65
CA PRO A 339 20.92 14.84 -22.07
C PRO A 339 21.33 15.93 -21.07
N GLU A 340 20.69 17.10 -21.08
CA GLU A 340 21.01 18.21 -20.17
C GLU A 340 20.58 17.93 -18.73
N TYR A 341 19.64 17.00 -18.51
CA TYR A 341 19.00 16.79 -17.22
C TYR A 341 19.36 15.45 -16.58
N LYS A 342 19.70 15.51 -15.29
CA LYS A 342 19.95 14.32 -14.46
C LYS A 342 18.63 13.73 -13.96
N LEU A 343 18.17 12.64 -14.58
CA LEU A 343 16.88 12.05 -14.29
C LEU A 343 16.92 11.24 -12.98
N SER A 344 16.06 11.59 -12.02
CA SER A 344 16.03 10.98 -10.69
C SER A 344 14.93 9.93 -10.53
N LYS A 345 13.91 9.97 -11.38
CA LYS A 345 12.78 9.03 -11.35
C LYS A 345 12.23 8.84 -12.75
N ALA A 346 11.89 7.60 -13.10
CA ALA A 346 11.14 7.28 -14.30
C ALA A 346 10.06 6.22 -14.02
N GLY A 347 9.11 6.09 -14.94
CA GLY A 347 8.04 5.12 -14.82
C GLY A 347 7.29 4.87 -16.12
N VAL A 348 6.60 3.73 -16.13
CA VAL A 348 5.64 3.35 -17.17
C VAL A 348 4.26 3.25 -16.51
N LEU A 349 3.25 3.79 -17.19
CA LEU A 349 1.85 3.80 -16.79
C LEU A 349 1.02 3.16 -17.91
N MET A 350 0.30 2.11 -17.56
CA MET A 350 -0.66 1.42 -18.42
C MET A 350 -2.05 1.92 -18.06
N GLN A 351 -2.77 2.49 -19.02
CA GLN A 351 -4.07 3.15 -18.87
C GLN A 351 -5.11 2.49 -19.77
N ASP A 352 -6.37 2.91 -19.61
CA ASP A 352 -7.52 2.35 -20.32
C ASP A 352 -7.54 0.82 -20.23
N LEU A 353 -7.46 0.31 -18.99
CA LEU A 353 -7.37 -1.12 -18.73
C LEU A 353 -8.71 -1.81 -19.00
N THR A 354 -8.68 -2.83 -19.85
CA THR A 354 -9.84 -3.66 -20.19
C THR A 354 -9.59 -5.11 -19.77
N ASN A 355 -10.65 -5.82 -19.40
CA ASN A 355 -10.55 -7.25 -19.10
C ASN A 355 -10.43 -8.02 -20.41
N CYS A 356 -9.50 -8.99 -20.47
CA CYS A 356 -9.30 -9.87 -21.63
C CYS A 356 -10.59 -10.56 -22.10
N GLN A 357 -11.56 -10.79 -21.22
CA GLN A 357 -12.84 -11.45 -21.53
C GLN A 357 -13.80 -10.58 -22.35
N TYR A 358 -13.72 -9.25 -22.23
CA TYR A 358 -14.63 -8.30 -22.90
C TYR A 358 -13.97 -7.60 -24.08
N LEU A 359 -12.96 -8.22 -24.68
CA LEU A 359 -12.16 -7.58 -25.70
C LEU A 359 -12.98 -7.42 -26.98
N GLN A 360 -13.42 -6.19 -27.24
CA GLN A 360 -13.96 -5.82 -28.53
C GLN A 360 -12.82 -5.82 -29.55
N GLN A 361 -12.84 -6.76 -30.48
CA GLN A 361 -11.89 -6.78 -31.58
C GLN A 361 -12.21 -5.65 -32.56
N SER A 362 -11.17 -4.98 -33.06
CA SER A 362 -11.35 -4.06 -34.18
C SER A 362 -11.86 -4.84 -35.40
N LEU A 363 -12.87 -4.28 -36.09
CA LEU A 363 -13.36 -4.76 -37.39
C LEU A 363 -12.23 -4.92 -38.40
N ILE A 364 -11.16 -4.12 -38.25
CA ILE A 364 -9.96 -4.17 -39.08
C ILE A 364 -8.86 -4.82 -38.25
N THR A 365 -8.74 -6.15 -38.30
CA THR A 365 -7.67 -6.90 -37.64
C THR A 365 -6.74 -7.51 -38.70
N TYR A 366 -5.55 -6.94 -38.84
CA TYR A 366 -4.53 -7.41 -39.80
C TYR A 366 -3.75 -8.66 -39.36
N LYS A 367 -4.07 -9.25 -38.19
CA LYS A 367 -3.41 -10.46 -37.68
C LYS A 367 -4.35 -11.65 -37.76
N SER A 368 -3.84 -12.78 -38.24
CA SER A 368 -4.59 -14.03 -38.19
C SER A 368 -4.90 -14.41 -36.73
N GLN A 369 -6.06 -15.05 -36.52
CA GLN A 369 -6.47 -15.53 -35.20
C GLN A 369 -5.45 -16.54 -34.62
N LYS A 370 -4.73 -17.25 -35.50
CA LYS A 370 -3.66 -18.19 -35.16
C LYS A 370 -2.44 -17.46 -34.56
N ASP A 371 -2.06 -16.31 -35.12
CA ASP A 371 -0.92 -15.53 -34.62
C ASP A 371 -1.20 -14.90 -33.25
N ILE A 372 -2.45 -14.47 -33.01
CA ILE A 372 -2.88 -13.94 -31.72
C ILE A 372 -2.75 -15.04 -30.65
N LYS A 373 -3.33 -16.23 -30.90
CA LYS A 373 -3.22 -17.39 -29.98
C LYS A 373 -1.77 -17.82 -29.75
N LYS A 374 -0.94 -17.84 -30.80
CA LYS A 374 0.48 -18.17 -30.67
C LYS A 374 1.21 -17.18 -29.76
N SER A 375 0.93 -15.89 -29.92
CA SER A 375 1.48 -14.82 -29.08
C SER A 375 1.03 -14.93 -27.63
N GLU A 376 -0.25 -15.19 -27.37
CA GLU A 376 -0.78 -15.37 -26.02
C GLU A 376 -0.13 -16.57 -25.32
N ASN A 377 -0.05 -17.71 -26.01
CA ASN A 377 0.59 -18.91 -25.48
C ASN A 377 2.07 -18.67 -25.18
N LEU A 378 2.78 -17.96 -26.06
CA LEU A 378 4.18 -17.59 -25.81
C LEU A 378 4.33 -16.76 -24.52
N MET A 379 3.51 -15.72 -24.33
CA MET A 379 3.58 -14.88 -23.13
C MET A 379 3.26 -15.68 -21.86
N ARG A 380 2.22 -16.54 -21.90
CA ARG A 380 1.86 -17.41 -20.76
C ARG A 380 2.97 -18.40 -20.42
N THR A 381 3.63 -18.99 -21.42
CA THR A 381 4.76 -19.90 -21.20
C THR A 381 5.94 -19.20 -20.56
N ILE A 382 6.29 -17.99 -21.02
CA ILE A 382 7.36 -17.18 -20.42
C ILE A 382 7.04 -16.87 -18.95
N ASP A 383 5.81 -16.45 -18.65
CA ASP A 383 5.39 -16.14 -17.28
C ASP A 383 5.43 -17.39 -16.38
N SER A 384 4.97 -18.54 -16.88
CA SER A 384 4.98 -19.81 -16.16
C SER A 384 6.40 -20.26 -15.82
N LEU A 385 7.32 -20.21 -16.79
CA LEU A 385 8.72 -20.54 -16.58
C LEU A 385 9.37 -19.61 -15.56
N ASN A 386 9.13 -18.30 -15.67
CA ASN A 386 9.65 -17.33 -14.71
C ASN A 386 9.02 -17.48 -13.32
N LYS A 387 7.77 -17.92 -13.21
CA LYS A 387 7.14 -18.24 -11.91
C LYS A 387 7.78 -19.47 -11.26
N LYS A 388 8.08 -20.51 -12.05
CA LYS A 388 8.69 -21.77 -11.56
C LYS A 388 10.15 -21.59 -11.12
N TYR A 389 10.92 -20.78 -11.86
CA TYR A 389 12.38 -20.65 -11.68
C TYR A 389 12.79 -19.26 -11.13
N ASN A 390 12.08 -18.76 -10.11
CA ASN A 390 12.46 -17.56 -9.35
C ASN A 390 12.75 -16.30 -10.20
N LYS A 391 11.95 -16.07 -11.24
CA LYS A 391 11.89 -14.84 -12.07
C LYS A 391 13.16 -14.53 -12.86
N LYS A 392 13.99 -15.53 -13.18
CA LYS A 392 15.25 -15.33 -13.91
C LYS A 392 15.52 -16.32 -15.05
N ALA A 393 14.61 -17.25 -15.34
CA ALA A 393 14.86 -18.25 -16.39
C ALA A 393 14.93 -17.61 -17.79
N ILE A 394 13.99 -16.72 -18.11
CA ILE A 394 13.91 -16.07 -19.42
C ILE A 394 13.72 -14.57 -19.23
N THR A 395 14.50 -13.78 -19.98
CA THR A 395 14.42 -12.33 -19.94
C THR A 395 14.61 -11.74 -21.34
N TRP A 396 14.11 -10.52 -21.53
CA TRP A 396 14.33 -9.79 -22.78
C TRP A 396 15.75 -9.25 -22.83
N ALA A 397 16.41 -9.32 -23.99
CA ALA A 397 17.80 -8.90 -24.14
C ALA A 397 18.04 -7.45 -23.66
N ILE A 398 17.11 -6.54 -23.97
CA ILE A 398 17.17 -5.13 -23.55
C ILE A 398 17.16 -4.94 -22.03
N THR A 399 16.70 -5.93 -21.26
CA THR A 399 16.65 -5.87 -19.79
C THR A 399 17.88 -6.48 -19.10
N LYS A 400 18.86 -6.98 -19.86
CA LYS A 400 20.11 -7.52 -19.32
C LYS A 400 20.93 -6.40 -18.68
N LYS A 401 21.14 -6.50 -17.36
CA LYS A 401 21.56 -5.40 -16.48
C LYS A 401 22.92 -4.76 -16.83
N THR A 402 22.95 -3.44 -16.85
CA THR A 402 24.08 -2.62 -16.38
C THR A 402 23.79 -2.17 -14.93
N LYS A 403 24.77 -2.24 -14.03
CA LYS A 403 24.54 -2.29 -12.56
C LYS A 403 24.25 -0.93 -11.89
N GLU A 404 24.42 0.20 -12.56
CA GLU A 404 24.69 1.48 -11.87
C GLU A 404 23.46 2.18 -11.27
N TRP A 405 22.29 2.16 -11.92
CA TRP A 405 21.11 2.93 -11.47
C TRP A 405 20.15 2.15 -10.55
N THR A 406 20.49 0.90 -10.21
CA THR A 406 19.57 0.02 -9.48
C THR A 406 19.30 0.48 -8.05
N MET A 407 18.09 0.17 -7.56
CA MET A 407 17.63 0.61 -6.25
C MET A 407 18.54 0.11 -5.12
N ASN A 408 18.98 1.02 -4.25
CA ASN A 408 19.80 0.68 -3.09
C ASN A 408 18.95 -0.03 -2.02
N LYS A 409 19.51 -1.12 -1.48
CA LYS A 409 18.98 -1.93 -0.37
C LYS A 409 20.14 -2.48 0.44
N ASN A 410 21.01 -1.60 0.91
CA ASN A 410 22.31 -2.00 1.47
C ASN A 410 22.17 -2.62 2.86
N LEU A 411 21.06 -2.34 3.54
CA LEU A 411 20.76 -2.78 4.90
C LEU A 411 19.62 -3.82 4.90
N LEU A 412 19.47 -4.61 3.84
CA LEU A 412 18.41 -5.62 3.75
C LEU A 412 18.65 -6.71 4.81
N SER A 413 17.60 -7.09 5.54
CA SER A 413 17.66 -8.22 6.46
C SER A 413 18.02 -9.51 5.71
N ARG A 414 18.85 -10.34 6.36
CA ARG A 414 19.28 -11.64 5.79
C ARG A 414 18.20 -12.72 5.88
N THR A 415 17.17 -12.48 6.68
CA THR A 415 16.08 -13.40 6.99
C THR A 415 14.89 -13.22 6.05
N SER A 416 14.24 -14.32 5.66
CA SER A 416 13.07 -14.31 4.77
C SER A 416 12.13 -15.46 5.08
N THR A 417 10.81 -15.22 5.00
CA THR A 417 9.79 -16.28 5.07
C THR A 417 9.51 -16.92 3.71
N THR A 418 10.03 -16.33 2.62
CA THR A 418 9.77 -16.77 1.25
C THR A 418 10.96 -17.49 0.61
N ASP A 419 12.05 -17.70 1.36
CA ASP A 419 13.28 -18.30 0.87
C ASP A 419 13.85 -19.24 1.93
N ILE A 420 13.83 -20.54 1.65
CA ILE A 420 14.25 -21.58 2.59
C ILE A 420 15.72 -21.45 2.97
N SER A 421 16.56 -20.91 2.08
CA SER A 421 17.99 -20.69 2.33
C SER A 421 18.26 -19.56 3.33
N LYS A 422 17.21 -18.78 3.68
CA LYS A 422 17.28 -17.60 4.54
C LYS A 422 16.46 -17.77 5.82
N ILE A 423 16.12 -19.01 6.17
CA ILE A 423 15.51 -19.33 7.45
C ILE A 423 16.57 -19.08 8.54
N PRO A 424 16.26 -18.34 9.62
CA PRO A 424 17.18 -18.15 10.72
C PRO A 424 17.53 -19.50 11.36
N THR A 425 18.82 -19.83 11.40
CA THR A 425 19.34 -20.96 12.18
C THR A 425 19.49 -20.52 13.63
N ILE A 426 18.74 -21.17 14.51
CA ILE A 426 18.93 -21.05 15.96
C ILE A 426 20.01 -22.05 16.32
N VAL A 427 21.20 -21.56 16.69
CA VAL A 427 22.21 -22.38 17.36
C VAL A 427 21.79 -22.40 18.82
N ILE A 428 21.27 -23.54 19.28
CA ILE A 428 20.87 -23.77 20.67
C ILE A 428 22.10 -24.11 21.49
#